data_AF-A0A948D0K6-F1
#
_entry.id   AF-A0A948D0K6-F1
#
_cell.length_a   1.000
_cell.length_b   1.000
_cell.length_c   1.000
_cell.angle_alpha   90.00
_cell.angle_beta   90.00
_cell.angle_gamma   90.00
#
_symmetry.space_group_name_H-M   'P 1'
#
loop_
_entity.id
_entity.type
_entity.pdbx_description
1 polymer ?
#
loop_
_entity_poly.entity_id
_entity_poly.type
_entity_poly.pdbx_seq_one_letter_code
_entity_poly.pdbx_strand_id
1 'polypeptide(L)'
;MPCTRKTNHDEGLREYEQGAHRTPTYLCARDAIALLPSGQADRAAAEVIQQHRFASFLAREKVIQSRRGGGRPALLALGGAGSRKKVPNGLRIEDWYDHVTFWNGADGKLKLVAAQPYRLDTDSMANLLQWCRALSLRAHISAEHSWYFPGRSILVLLQRDAR
;
A
#
# COMPACT_ATOMS: atom_id res chain seq x y z
N MET A 1 -10.25 31.26 -19.89
CA MET A 1 -9.44 30.26 -20.62
C MET A 1 -9.42 28.97 -19.80
N PRO A 2 -9.93 27.83 -20.29
CA PRO A 2 -9.77 26.57 -19.57
C PRO A 2 -8.36 26.02 -19.84
N CYS A 3 -7.54 25.99 -18.80
CA CYS A 3 -6.23 25.37 -18.81
C CYS A 3 -6.41 23.86 -18.60
N THR A 4 -6.65 23.11 -19.68
CA THR A 4 -6.62 21.64 -19.61
C THR A 4 -5.16 21.19 -19.64
N ARG A 5 -4.53 21.09 -18.46
CA ARG A 5 -3.39 20.19 -18.30
C ARG A 5 -3.92 18.77 -18.50
N LYS A 6 -3.71 18.21 -19.69
CA LYS A 6 -3.68 16.74 -19.83
C LYS A 6 -2.59 16.26 -18.88
N THR A 7 -2.99 15.59 -17.81
CA THR A 7 -2.04 14.95 -16.91
C THR A 7 -1.52 13.71 -17.63
N ASN A 8 -0.22 13.42 -17.50
CA ASN A 8 0.44 12.22 -18.05
C ASN A 8 -0.27 10.89 -17.73
N HIS A 9 -1.20 10.91 -16.78
CA HIS A 9 -2.03 9.77 -16.39
C HIS A 9 -3.04 9.36 -17.48
N ASP A 10 -3.57 10.30 -18.28
CA ASP A 10 -4.55 10.01 -19.33
C ASP A 10 -3.91 9.40 -20.59
N GLU A 11 -2.64 9.74 -20.85
CA GLU A 11 -1.89 9.20 -21.99
C GLU A 11 -1.45 7.75 -21.73
N GLY A 12 -0.97 7.44 -20.52
CA GLY A 12 -0.61 6.07 -20.13
C GLY A 12 -1.80 5.09 -20.12
N LEU A 13 -2.99 5.54 -19.74
CA LEU A 13 -4.22 4.73 -19.81
C LEU A 13 -4.64 4.44 -21.26
N ARG A 14 -4.57 5.44 -22.15
CA ARG A 14 -4.87 5.25 -23.58
C ARG A 14 -3.88 4.32 -24.27
N GLU A 15 -2.59 4.42 -23.94
CA GLU A 15 -1.57 3.52 -24.48
C GLU A 15 -1.73 2.07 -24.01
N TYR A 16 -2.16 1.88 -22.76
CA TYR A 16 -2.51 0.56 -22.23
C TYR A 16 -3.71 -0.05 -22.98
N GLU A 17 -4.77 0.74 -23.20
CA GLU A 17 -5.98 0.32 -23.94
C GLU A 17 -5.69 -0.02 -25.41
N GLN A 18 -4.77 0.71 -26.06
CA GLN A 18 -4.41 0.51 -27.46
C GLN A 18 -3.36 -0.59 -27.68
N GLY A 19 -2.75 -1.11 -26.62
CA GLY A 19 -1.76 -2.20 -26.71
C GLY A 19 -0.45 -1.80 -27.39
N ALA A 20 -0.13 -0.50 -27.45
CA ALA A 20 1.03 0.04 -28.17
C ALA A 20 2.39 -0.48 -27.66
N HIS A 21 2.42 -1.06 -26.45
CA HIS A 21 3.63 -1.55 -25.77
C HIS A 21 3.75 -3.08 -25.72
N ARG A 22 2.93 -3.82 -26.48
CA ARG A 22 2.94 -5.30 -26.46
C ARG A 22 4.12 -5.84 -27.29
N THR A 23 5.23 -6.09 -26.63
CA THR A 23 6.40 -6.76 -27.24
C THR A 23 6.13 -8.26 -27.46
N PRO A 24 6.90 -8.95 -28.32
CA PRO A 24 6.81 -10.41 -28.46
C PRO A 24 6.95 -11.15 -27.12
N THR A 25 7.87 -10.70 -26.26
CA THR A 25 8.05 -11.27 -24.91
C THR A 25 6.82 -11.06 -24.03
N TYR A 26 6.20 -9.87 -24.10
CA TYR A 26 4.96 -9.61 -23.38
C TYR A 26 3.84 -10.56 -23.82
N LEU A 27 3.68 -10.77 -25.13
CA LEU A 27 2.65 -11.66 -25.67
C LEU A 27 2.88 -13.11 -25.23
N CYS A 28 4.12 -13.59 -25.27
CA CYS A 28 4.47 -14.93 -24.78
C CYS A 28 4.15 -15.09 -23.29
N ALA A 29 4.51 -14.11 -22.46
CA ALA A 29 4.20 -14.13 -21.03
C ALA A 29 2.68 -14.11 -20.76
N ARG A 30 1.93 -13.27 -21.49
CA ARG A 30 0.46 -13.21 -21.41
C ARG A 30 -0.15 -14.58 -21.75
N ASP A 31 0.30 -15.19 -22.83
CA ASP A 31 -0.25 -16.47 -23.30
C ASP A 31 0.08 -17.61 -22.33
N ALA A 32 1.30 -17.62 -21.77
CA ALA A 32 1.67 -18.57 -20.73
C ALA A 32 0.80 -18.44 -19.46
N ILE A 33 0.51 -17.21 -19.02
CA ILE A 33 -0.36 -16.96 -17.87
C ILE A 33 -1.81 -17.37 -18.17
N ALA A 34 -2.30 -17.12 -19.39
CA ALA A 34 -3.66 -17.45 -19.80
C ALA A 34 -3.97 -18.96 -19.82
N LEU A 35 -2.93 -19.81 -19.88
CA LEU A 35 -3.07 -21.27 -19.79
C LEU A 35 -3.30 -21.78 -18.36
N LEU A 36 -3.08 -20.94 -17.34
CA LEU A 36 -3.30 -21.30 -15.94
C LEU A 36 -4.78 -21.16 -15.56
N PRO A 37 -5.30 -22.01 -14.66
CA PRO A 37 -6.60 -21.77 -14.02
C PRO A 37 -6.63 -20.38 -13.36
N SER A 38 -7.77 -19.69 -13.39
CA SER A 38 -7.87 -18.27 -12.97
C SER A 38 -7.26 -17.96 -11.60
N GLY A 39 -7.47 -18.81 -10.59
CA GLY A 39 -6.88 -18.65 -9.26
C GLY A 39 -5.37 -18.91 -9.17
N GLN A 40 -4.80 -19.65 -10.13
CA GLN A 40 -3.36 -19.91 -10.23
C GLN A 40 -2.65 -18.83 -11.04
N ALA A 41 -3.29 -18.29 -12.09
CA ALA A 41 -2.79 -17.17 -12.88
C ALA A 41 -2.48 -15.95 -12.00
N ASP A 42 -3.41 -15.55 -11.14
CA ASP A 42 -3.23 -14.44 -10.20
C ASP A 42 -2.06 -14.65 -9.25
N ARG A 43 -1.93 -15.86 -8.69
CA ARG A 43 -0.88 -16.20 -7.74
C ARG A 43 0.49 -16.21 -8.41
N ALA A 44 0.59 -16.82 -9.59
CA ALA A 44 1.82 -16.85 -10.37
C ALA A 44 2.26 -15.42 -10.76
N ALA A 45 1.32 -14.59 -11.23
CA ALA A 45 1.61 -13.19 -11.53
C ALA A 45 2.07 -12.41 -10.29
N ALA A 46 1.37 -12.58 -9.17
CA ALA A 46 1.72 -11.93 -7.89
C ALA A 46 3.11 -12.33 -7.40
N GLU A 47 3.45 -13.62 -7.44
CA GLU A 47 4.75 -14.15 -7.00
C GLU A 47 5.90 -13.59 -7.84
N VAL A 48 5.74 -13.56 -9.16
CA VAL A 48 6.76 -13.02 -10.08
C VAL A 48 7.05 -11.54 -9.81
N ILE A 49 6.01 -10.73 -9.59
CA ILE A 49 6.19 -9.27 -9.46
C ILE A 49 6.33 -8.77 -8.03
N GLN A 50 6.05 -9.61 -7.01
CA GLN A 50 6.11 -9.25 -5.60
C GLN A 50 7.49 -8.69 -5.22
N GLN A 51 8.58 -9.38 -5.58
CA GLN A 51 9.93 -8.95 -5.23
C GLN A 51 10.26 -7.60 -5.86
N HIS A 52 9.88 -7.38 -7.12
CA HIS A 52 10.08 -6.11 -7.80
C HIS A 52 9.28 -4.99 -7.12
N ARG A 53 7.99 -5.19 -6.86
CA ARG A 53 7.13 -4.22 -6.17
C ARG A 53 7.65 -3.88 -4.78
N PHE A 54 8.12 -4.88 -4.05
CA PHE A 54 8.71 -4.69 -2.73
C PHE A 54 10.01 -3.87 -2.81
N ALA A 55 10.90 -4.17 -3.76
CA ALA A 55 12.11 -3.38 -3.97
C ALA A 55 11.79 -1.92 -4.36
N SER A 56 10.82 -1.71 -5.26
CA SER A 56 10.34 -0.36 -5.60
C SER A 56 9.78 0.38 -4.38
N PHE A 57 9.04 -0.31 -3.51
CA PHE A 57 8.55 0.27 -2.25
C PHE A 57 9.71 0.73 -1.35
N LEU A 58 10.71 -0.13 -1.13
CA LEU A 58 11.88 0.23 -0.30
C LEU A 58 12.63 1.45 -0.85
N ALA A 59 12.83 1.48 -2.17
CA ALA A 59 13.50 2.59 -2.86
C ALA A 59 12.71 3.90 -2.74
N ARG A 60 11.38 3.85 -2.91
CA ARG A 60 10.49 5.01 -2.83
C ARG A 60 10.40 5.57 -1.42
N GLU A 61 10.11 4.71 -0.44
CA GLU A 61 9.83 5.17 0.92
C GLU A 61 11.11 5.44 1.73
N LYS A 62 12.27 4.94 1.28
CA LYS A 62 13.57 5.08 1.96
C LYS A 62 13.49 4.61 3.41
N VAL A 63 13.14 3.34 3.57
CA VAL A 63 12.88 2.69 4.87
C VAL A 63 13.65 1.39 5.02
N ILE A 64 13.82 0.98 6.27
CA ILE A 64 14.33 -0.33 6.66
C ILE A 64 13.31 -1.02 7.56
N GLN A 65 13.22 -2.35 7.46
CA GLN A 65 12.22 -3.10 8.22
C GLN A 65 12.49 -2.99 9.72
N SER A 66 11.45 -2.67 10.48
CA SER A 66 11.55 -2.57 11.94
C SER A 66 11.70 -3.95 12.56
N ARG A 67 12.61 -4.07 13.54
CA ARG A 67 12.76 -5.27 14.37
C ARG A 67 11.79 -5.29 15.57
N ARG A 68 11.04 -4.19 15.81
CA ARG A 68 10.12 -4.08 16.95
C ARG A 68 8.76 -4.71 16.62
N GLY A 69 8.13 -5.34 17.62
CA GLY A 69 6.82 -5.99 17.51
C GLY A 69 5.69 -5.04 17.11
N GLY A 70 4.67 -5.61 16.45
CA GLY A 70 3.60 -4.88 15.77
C GLY A 70 2.35 -4.55 16.61
N GLY A 71 1.26 -4.18 15.92
CA GLY A 71 -0.05 -3.93 16.52
C GLY A 71 -0.26 -2.51 17.04
N ARG A 72 -1.22 -2.37 17.98
CA ARG A 72 -1.59 -1.08 18.61
C ARG A 72 -0.39 -0.28 19.14
N PRO A 73 0.58 -0.88 19.85
CA PRO A 73 1.70 -0.13 20.40
C PRO A 73 2.52 0.59 19.32
N ALA A 74 2.73 -0.05 18.16
CA ALA A 74 3.47 0.55 17.07
C ALA A 74 2.72 1.71 16.40
N LEU A 75 1.40 1.60 16.20
CA LEU A 75 0.58 2.73 15.73
C LEU A 75 0.61 3.92 16.70
N LEU A 76 0.48 3.65 18.01
CA LEU A 76 0.58 4.69 19.03
C LEU A 76 1.97 5.34 19.03
N ALA A 77 3.04 4.55 18.86
CA ALA A 77 4.39 5.06 18.75
C ALA A 77 4.58 5.94 17.50
N LEU A 78 3.96 5.57 16.37
CA LEU A 78 3.97 6.37 15.15
C LEU A 78 3.33 7.75 15.36
N GLY A 79 2.23 7.82 16.12
CA GLY A 79 1.59 9.10 16.49
C GLY A 79 2.42 9.98 17.46
N GLY A 80 3.48 9.42 18.06
CA GLY A 80 4.39 10.13 18.96
C GLY A 80 3.95 10.21 20.43
N ALA A 81 4.57 11.11 21.19
CA ALA A 81 4.31 11.27 22.61
C ALA A 81 2.85 11.67 22.89
N GLY A 82 2.24 11.06 23.91
CA GLY A 82 0.87 11.34 24.31
C GLY A 82 -0.22 10.68 23.45
N SER A 83 0.13 9.98 22.38
CA SER A 83 -0.83 9.28 21.48
C SER A 83 -1.84 8.40 22.21
N ARG A 84 -1.41 7.72 23.28
CA ARG A 84 -2.29 6.85 24.08
C ARG A 84 -3.50 7.59 24.66
N LYS A 85 -3.36 8.89 24.96
CA LYS A 85 -4.43 9.74 25.48
C LYS A 85 -5.31 10.34 24.38
N LYS A 86 -4.82 10.37 23.14
CA LYS A 86 -5.52 10.96 21.99
C LYS A 86 -6.45 9.99 21.27
N VAL A 87 -6.21 8.69 21.39
CA VAL A 87 -7.01 7.66 20.75
C VAL A 87 -8.27 7.39 21.58
N PRO A 88 -9.48 7.61 21.03
CA PRO A 88 -10.72 7.22 21.67
C PRO A 88 -10.70 5.78 22.22
N ASN A 89 -11.30 5.60 23.39
CA ASN A 89 -11.57 4.27 23.93
C ASN A 89 -12.48 3.50 22.96
N GLY A 90 -12.18 2.22 22.72
CA GLY A 90 -12.98 1.37 21.84
C GLY A 90 -12.60 1.34 20.35
N LEU A 91 -11.67 2.20 19.89
CA LEU A 91 -11.16 2.09 18.51
C LEU A 91 -10.47 0.73 18.29
N ARG A 92 -10.99 -0.06 17.35
CA ARG A 92 -10.45 -1.38 16.97
C ARG A 92 -9.42 -1.21 15.87
N ILE A 93 -8.54 -2.19 15.72
CA ILE A 93 -7.50 -2.19 14.67
C ILE A 93 -7.95 -3.00 13.44
N GLU A 94 -9.16 -3.55 13.46
CA GLU A 94 -9.50 -4.69 12.61
C GLU A 94 -9.81 -4.34 11.14
N ASP A 95 -9.68 -5.36 10.30
CA ASP A 95 -9.90 -5.45 8.84
C ASP A 95 -8.97 -4.64 7.92
N TRP A 96 -8.65 -3.39 8.24
CA TRP A 96 -7.67 -2.61 7.46
C TRP A 96 -6.22 -2.92 7.83
N TYR A 97 -6.01 -3.60 8.96
CA TYR A 97 -4.70 -3.93 9.54
C TYR A 97 -4.30 -5.39 9.28
N ASP A 98 -4.43 -5.79 8.03
CA ASP A 98 -4.00 -7.10 7.55
C ASP A 98 -2.60 -6.99 6.91
N HIS A 99 -1.82 -8.07 6.96
CA HIS A 99 -0.47 -8.15 6.41
C HIS A 99 0.44 -6.97 6.79
N VAL A 100 0.39 -6.58 8.07
CA VAL A 100 1.03 -5.35 8.54
C VAL A 100 2.53 -5.49 8.73
N THR A 101 3.23 -4.46 8.28
CA THR A 101 4.67 -4.29 8.44
C THR A 101 5.01 -2.91 8.96
N PHE A 102 6.12 -2.83 9.70
CA PHE A 102 6.57 -1.64 10.40
C PHE A 102 7.92 -1.24 9.86
N TRP A 103 8.10 0.05 9.61
CA TRP A 103 9.22 0.55 8.82
C TRP A 103 9.87 1.73 9.51
N ASN A 104 11.17 1.62 9.75
CA ASN A 104 11.96 2.67 10.35
C ASN A 104 12.61 3.53 9.26
N GLY A 105 12.82 4.81 9.57
CA GLY A 105 13.70 5.67 8.80
C GLY A 105 15.17 5.31 9.01
N ALA A 106 16.06 5.98 8.26
CA ALA A 106 17.50 5.85 8.42
C ALA A 106 17.99 6.24 9.83
N ASP A 107 17.21 7.06 10.55
CA ASP A 107 17.47 7.44 11.95
C ASP A 107 17.06 6.36 12.97
N GLY A 108 16.59 5.21 12.51
CA GLY A 108 16.15 4.08 13.34
C GLY A 108 14.80 4.29 14.02
N LYS A 109 14.11 5.41 13.80
CA LYS A 109 12.79 5.68 14.37
C LYS A 109 11.69 5.15 13.47
N LEU A 110 10.58 4.72 14.08
CA LEU A 110 9.40 4.29 13.33
C LEU A 110 8.90 5.45 12.46
N LYS A 111 8.91 5.24 11.15
CA LYS A 111 8.55 6.24 10.14
C LYS A 111 7.23 5.93 9.48
N LEU A 112 6.95 4.65 9.26
CA LEU A 112 5.84 4.19 8.44
C LEU A 112 5.26 2.88 9.00
N VAL A 113 3.94 2.76 8.96
CA VAL A 113 3.22 1.48 9.10
C VAL A 113 2.55 1.19 7.77
N ALA A 114 2.77 0.00 7.22
CA ALA A 114 2.14 -0.45 5.99
C ALA A 114 1.22 -1.64 6.29
N ALA A 115 -0.04 -1.55 5.91
CA ALA A 115 -0.98 -2.66 5.92
C ALA A 115 -1.39 -2.99 4.48
N GLN A 116 -1.70 -4.26 4.21
CA GLN A 116 -2.05 -4.73 2.87
C GLN A 116 -3.30 -5.60 2.85
N PRO A 117 -4.47 -5.07 3.27
CA PRO A 117 -5.71 -5.83 3.28
C PRO A 117 -6.22 -6.15 1.86
N TYR A 118 -6.90 -7.28 1.72
CA TYR A 118 -7.58 -7.65 0.46
C TYR A 118 -8.84 -6.84 0.18
N ARG A 119 -9.44 -6.25 1.21
CA ARG A 119 -10.65 -5.45 1.13
C ARG A 119 -10.60 -4.32 2.13
N LEU A 120 -11.30 -3.24 1.81
CA LEU A 120 -11.47 -2.12 2.72
C LEU A 120 -12.92 -1.66 2.60
N ASP A 121 -13.79 -2.19 3.46
CA ASP A 121 -15.18 -1.79 3.49
C ASP A 121 -15.36 -0.41 4.16
N THR A 122 -16.58 0.12 4.08
CA THR A 122 -16.91 1.47 4.57
C THR A 122 -16.58 1.63 6.06
N ASP A 123 -16.84 0.61 6.88
CA ASP A 123 -16.61 0.66 8.32
C ASP A 123 -15.10 0.63 8.63
N SER A 124 -14.35 -0.20 7.91
CA SER A 124 -12.88 -0.27 7.98
C SER A 124 -12.24 1.04 7.56
N MET A 125 -12.74 1.67 6.48
CA MET A 125 -12.31 3.00 6.05
C MET A 125 -12.60 4.06 7.11
N ALA A 126 -13.82 4.07 7.67
CA ALA A 126 -14.20 5.02 8.71
C ALA A 126 -13.32 4.86 9.96
N ASN A 127 -13.05 3.61 10.36
CA ASN A 127 -12.17 3.28 11.48
C ASN A 127 -10.72 3.74 11.23
N LEU A 128 -10.16 3.45 10.05
CA LEU A 128 -8.84 3.92 9.62
C LEU A 128 -8.73 5.45 9.71
N LEU A 129 -9.73 6.16 9.19
CA LEU A 129 -9.76 7.64 9.22
C LEU A 129 -9.82 8.18 10.65
N GLN A 130 -10.54 7.53 11.56
CA GLN A 130 -10.55 7.91 12.98
C GLN A 130 -9.17 7.76 13.62
N TRP A 131 -8.46 6.67 13.34
CA TRP A 131 -7.07 6.49 13.77
C TRP A 131 -6.15 7.59 13.24
N CYS A 132 -6.26 7.92 11.95
CA CYS A 132 -5.50 9.00 11.34
C CYS A 132 -5.73 10.34 12.02
N ARG A 133 -7.00 10.71 12.27
CA ARG A 133 -7.34 11.97 12.96
C ARG A 133 -6.82 11.99 14.38
N ALA A 134 -7.06 10.93 15.16
CA ALA A 134 -6.65 10.85 16.56
C ALA A 134 -5.12 10.94 16.72
N LEU A 135 -4.36 10.34 15.79
CA LEU A 135 -2.91 10.28 15.86
C LEU A 135 -2.20 11.34 15.00
N SER A 136 -2.95 12.21 14.32
CA SER A 136 -2.41 13.16 13.33
C SER A 136 -1.51 12.46 12.29
N LEU A 137 -2.00 11.34 11.75
CA LEU A 137 -1.35 10.57 10.71
C LEU A 137 -1.98 10.86 9.36
N ARG A 138 -1.16 10.82 8.32
CA ARG A 138 -1.57 10.76 6.93
C ARG A 138 -1.69 9.30 6.50
N ALA A 139 -2.77 9.00 5.78
CA ALA A 139 -2.92 7.73 5.07
C ALA A 139 -2.66 7.93 3.57
N HIS A 140 -1.97 6.98 2.95
CA HIS A 140 -1.92 6.81 1.49
C HIS A 140 -2.45 5.42 1.15
N ILE A 141 -3.46 5.36 0.28
CA ILE A 141 -4.14 4.13 -0.11
C ILE A 141 -3.93 3.91 -1.60
N SER A 142 -3.43 2.74 -2.01
CA SER A 142 -3.12 2.43 -3.40
C SER A 142 -3.25 0.95 -3.71
N ALA A 143 -4.03 0.59 -4.73
CA ALA A 143 -4.06 -0.78 -5.24
C ALA A 143 -2.84 -1.13 -6.12
N GLU A 144 -2.27 -0.13 -6.79
CA GLU A 144 -1.14 -0.30 -7.72
C GLU A 144 0.17 -0.67 -7.00
N HIS A 145 0.38 -0.11 -5.82
CA HIS A 145 1.67 -0.17 -5.13
C HIS A 145 1.78 -1.30 -4.10
N SER A 146 0.77 -2.15 -3.98
CA SER A 146 0.83 -3.29 -3.08
C SER A 146 1.84 -4.33 -3.56
N TRP A 147 2.58 -4.94 -2.62
CA TRP A 147 3.60 -5.96 -2.88
C TRP A 147 3.27 -7.32 -2.26
N TYR A 148 2.36 -7.41 -1.29
CA TYR A 148 2.04 -8.68 -0.65
C TYR A 148 1.25 -9.61 -1.58
N PHE A 149 0.17 -9.09 -2.18
CA PHE A 149 -0.50 -9.71 -3.32
C PHE A 149 -0.85 -8.63 -4.38
N PRO A 150 0.12 -8.22 -5.21
CA PRO A 150 -0.08 -7.18 -6.21
C PRO A 150 -1.35 -7.41 -7.06
N GLY A 151 -2.19 -6.38 -7.19
CA GLY A 151 -3.46 -6.46 -7.92
C GLY A 151 -4.62 -7.10 -7.15
N ARG A 152 -4.38 -7.67 -5.96
CA ARG A 152 -5.42 -8.27 -5.10
C ARG A 152 -5.46 -7.69 -3.69
N SER A 153 -4.37 -7.12 -3.20
CA SER A 153 -4.32 -6.38 -1.95
C SER A 153 -4.20 -4.88 -2.20
N ILE A 154 -4.74 -4.11 -1.26
CA ILE A 154 -4.67 -2.65 -1.23
C ILE A 154 -3.52 -2.27 -0.31
N LEU A 155 -2.60 -1.43 -0.76
CA LEU A 155 -1.60 -0.86 0.12
C LEU A 155 -2.19 0.31 0.91
N VAL A 156 -2.13 0.23 2.24
CA VAL A 156 -2.42 1.33 3.16
C VAL A 156 -1.13 1.72 3.87
N LEU A 157 -0.64 2.93 3.64
CA LEU A 157 0.53 3.50 4.30
C LEU A 157 0.11 4.55 5.31
N LEU A 158 0.54 4.41 6.55
CA LEU A 158 0.34 5.38 7.62
C LEU A 158 1.66 6.03 8.01
N GLN A 159 1.72 7.35 7.93
CA GLN A 159 2.89 8.16 8.27
C GLN A 159 2.46 9.37 9.10
N ARG A 160 3.37 9.91 9.90
CA ARG A 160 3.14 11.19 10.58
C ARG A 160 3.31 12.33 9.58
N ASP A 161 2.47 13.36 9.66
CA ASP A 161 2.69 14.58 8.87
C ASP A 161 4.06 15.17 9.21
N ALA A 162 4.87 15.42 8.17
CA ALA A 162 6.07 16.21 8.30
C ALA A 162 5.63 17.65 8.65
N ARG A 163 5.68 17.98 9.94
CA ARG A 163 5.61 19.37 10.41
C ARG A 163 7.00 19.97 10.40
#